data_AF-A0A8E2E5Y1-F1
#
_entry.id   AF-A0A8E2E5Y1-F1
#
_cell.length_a   1.000
_cell.length_b   1.000
_cell.length_c   1.000
_cell.angle_alpha   90.00
_cell.angle_beta   90.00
_cell.angle_gamma   90.00
#
_symmetry.space_group_name_H-M   'P 1'
#
loop_
_entity.id
_entity.type
_entity.pdbx_description
1 polymer ?
#
loop_
_entity_poly.entity_id
_entity_poly.type
_entity_poly.pdbx_seq_one_letter_code
_entity_poly.pdbx_strand_id
1 'polypeptide(L)'
;MSTHQSFQKYLEKLSNFPMYLLADNDNFNAFPSNVSTVIDLLEDKGISWGEYQEDLPYSGFEAILYDSVTFSPDRLAKIKNMMMLAKDLAADTLPQWMFITPNMTSGGHDTSVTTAGTWVRNFLDLLLNNKNFMNNTLVLINFDKITSTAS
;
A
#
# COMPACT_ATOMS: atom_id res chain seq x y z
N MET A 1 26.54 -14.35 6.75
CA MET A 1 25.06 -14.47 6.86
C MET A 1 24.66 -13.52 7.99
N SER A 2 23.75 -12.54 7.89
CA SER A 2 22.44 -12.55 7.22
C SER A 2 21.77 -11.14 7.18
N THR A 3 22.38 -10.10 6.60
CA THR A 3 21.63 -8.84 6.32
C THR A 3 20.78 -8.95 5.03
N HIS A 4 21.20 -9.81 4.11
CA HIS A 4 20.55 -10.00 2.81
C HIS A 4 19.29 -10.89 2.87
N GLN A 5 19.23 -11.85 3.81
CA GLN A 5 18.10 -12.78 3.92
C GLN A 5 16.90 -12.16 4.65
N SER A 6 17.14 -11.22 5.57
CA SER A 6 16.09 -10.46 6.25
C SER A 6 15.47 -9.40 5.35
N PHE A 7 16.27 -8.74 4.52
CA PHE A 7 15.77 -7.76 3.55
C PHE A 7 14.96 -8.43 2.45
N GLN A 8 15.43 -9.56 1.90
CA GLN A 8 14.66 -10.33 0.91
C GLN A 8 13.33 -10.84 1.48
N LYS A 9 13.32 -11.41 2.71
CA LYS A 9 12.05 -11.75 3.38
C LYS A 9 11.17 -10.54 3.64
N TYR A 10 11.75 -9.40 4.02
CA TYR A 10 11.01 -8.15 4.24
C TYR A 10 10.43 -7.61 2.92
N LEU A 11 11.14 -7.74 1.81
CA LEU A 11 10.66 -7.39 0.48
C LEU A 11 9.62 -8.39 -0.06
N GLU A 12 9.74 -9.69 0.23
CA GLU A 12 8.69 -10.70 -0.03
C GLU A 12 7.41 -10.40 0.78
N LYS A 13 7.56 -9.82 1.98
CA LYS A 13 6.43 -9.27 2.75
C LYS A 13 5.81 -8.01 2.13
N LEU A 14 6.51 -7.34 1.22
CA LEU A 14 6.08 -6.11 0.53
C LEU A 14 5.61 -6.37 -0.90
N SER A 15 6.04 -7.46 -1.54
CA SER A 15 5.79 -7.78 -2.95
C SER A 15 4.34 -8.18 -3.27
N ASN A 16 3.47 -8.26 -2.26
CA ASN A 16 2.05 -8.60 -2.40
C ASN A 16 1.11 -7.38 -2.33
N PHE A 17 1.64 -6.17 -2.45
CA PHE A 17 0.86 -4.94 -2.31
C PHE A 17 0.37 -4.36 -3.65
N PRO A 18 -0.94 -4.10 -3.85
CA PRO A 18 -1.49 -3.81 -5.19
C PRO A 18 -1.14 -2.47 -5.88
N MET A 19 -0.13 -1.73 -5.41
CA MET A 19 0.58 -0.78 -6.28
C MET A 19 1.88 -1.40 -6.87
N TYR A 20 1.97 -2.73 -6.85
CA TYR A 20 3.06 -3.53 -7.39
C TYR A 20 2.50 -4.78 -8.07
N LEU A 21 1.96 -4.63 -9.28
CA LEU A 21 1.80 -5.79 -10.16
C LEU A 21 2.53 -5.44 -11.46
N LEU A 22 3.53 -6.20 -11.88
CA LEU A 22 3.48 -7.65 -12.01
C LEU A 22 4.69 -8.33 -11.33
N ALA A 23 4.50 -8.90 -10.15
CA ALA A 23 5.34 -10.01 -9.71
C ALA A 23 4.86 -11.27 -10.44
N ASP A 24 5.27 -11.44 -11.71
CA ASP A 24 5.25 -12.77 -12.31
C ASP A 24 6.37 -13.58 -11.66
N ASN A 25 5.98 -14.62 -10.92
CA ASN A 25 6.86 -15.69 -10.46
C ASN A 25 7.91 -15.30 -9.40
N ASP A 26 7.48 -14.59 -8.34
CA ASP A 26 8.27 -14.29 -7.11
C ASP A 26 9.66 -13.66 -7.37
N ASN A 27 9.88 -13.10 -8.57
CA ASN A 27 11.13 -12.50 -8.99
C ASN A 27 11.04 -10.97 -8.93
N PHE A 28 12.03 -10.34 -8.29
CA PHE A 28 12.17 -8.89 -8.20
C PHE A 28 12.64 -8.29 -9.52
N ASN A 29 11.69 -7.82 -10.35
CA ASN A 29 12.00 -7.03 -11.53
C ASN A 29 11.58 -5.57 -11.29
N ALA A 30 12.54 -4.66 -11.31
CA ALA A 30 12.24 -3.24 -11.32
C ALA A 30 11.61 -2.87 -12.67
N PHE A 31 10.50 -2.13 -12.64
CA PHE A 31 9.88 -1.63 -13.86
C PHE A 31 10.62 -0.37 -14.31
N PRO A 32 11.13 -0.33 -15.56
CA PRO A 32 11.83 0.84 -16.07
C PRO A 32 10.87 2.04 -16.15
N SER A 33 11.42 3.24 -15.98
CA SER A 33 10.66 4.50 -15.89
C SER A 33 9.81 4.86 -17.11
N ASN A 34 9.99 4.16 -18.23
CA ASN A 34 9.23 4.34 -19.47
C ASN A 34 7.90 3.53 -19.50
N VAL A 35 7.59 2.75 -18.47
CA VAL A 35 6.30 2.07 -18.31
C VAL A 35 5.34 2.98 -17.55
N SER A 36 4.24 3.37 -18.21
CA SER A 36 3.20 4.19 -17.58
C SER A 36 2.38 3.38 -16.55
N THR A 37 2.08 4.04 -15.44
CA THR A 37 1.32 3.52 -14.30
C THR A 37 0.08 4.36 -14.03
N VAL A 38 -0.79 3.90 -13.12
CA VAL A 38 -1.94 4.70 -12.66
C VAL A 38 -1.50 6.04 -12.05
N ILE A 39 -0.31 6.11 -11.44
CA ILE A 39 0.24 7.33 -10.86
C ILE A 39 0.43 8.41 -11.93
N ASP A 40 0.93 8.04 -13.11
CA ASP A 40 1.12 8.98 -14.21
C ASP A 40 -0.22 9.56 -14.68
N LEU A 41 -1.28 8.74 -14.70
CA LEU A 41 -2.63 9.18 -15.06
C LEU A 41 -3.25 10.11 -13.99
N LEU A 42 -3.04 9.82 -12.71
CA LEU A 42 -3.50 10.66 -11.60
C LEU A 42 -2.81 12.03 -11.66
N GLU A 43 -1.49 12.05 -11.89
CA GLU A 43 -0.71 13.27 -11.97
C GLU A 43 -1.05 14.12 -13.21
N ASP A 44 -1.25 13.50 -14.39
CA ASP A 44 -1.72 14.19 -15.60
C ASP A 44 -3.07 14.91 -15.39
N LYS A 45 -3.94 14.31 -14.55
CA LYS A 45 -5.27 14.86 -14.23
C LYS A 45 -5.28 15.76 -12.99
N GLY A 46 -4.13 15.96 -12.34
CA GLY A 46 -4.02 16.75 -11.11
C GLY A 46 -4.77 16.14 -9.91
N ILE A 47 -4.98 14.82 -9.91
CA ILE A 47 -5.63 14.10 -8.80
C ILE A 47 -4.56 13.82 -7.74
N SER A 48 -4.78 14.29 -6.51
CA SER A 48 -3.87 14.03 -5.41
C SER A 48 -3.91 12.54 -5.03
N TRP A 49 -2.73 11.97 -4.76
CA TRP A 49 -2.59 10.54 -4.45
C TRP A 49 -1.61 10.30 -3.31
N GLY A 50 -1.80 9.19 -2.59
CA GLY A 50 -0.87 8.73 -1.58
C GLY A 50 -1.03 7.24 -1.26
N GLU A 51 0.05 6.64 -0.80
CA GLU A 51 0.08 5.25 -0.35
C GLU A 51 0.37 5.19 1.15
N TYR A 52 -0.36 4.35 1.88
CA TYR A 52 -0.18 4.15 3.31
C TYR A 52 0.00 2.66 3.63
N GLN A 53 1.12 2.31 4.23
CA GLN A 53 1.43 0.92 4.61
C GLN A 53 1.61 0.79 6.13
N GLU A 54 1.10 -0.30 6.72
CA GLU A 54 1.08 -0.51 8.18
C GLU A 54 2.46 -0.51 8.84
N ASP A 55 3.42 -1.23 8.26
CA ASP A 55 4.75 -1.43 8.84
C ASP A 55 5.85 -0.61 8.15
N LEU A 56 5.49 0.43 7.40
CA LEU A 56 6.49 1.32 6.81
C LEU A 56 7.18 2.11 7.94
N PRO A 57 8.52 2.06 8.07
CA PRO A 57 9.20 2.66 9.22
C PRO A 57 9.13 4.20 9.19
N TYR A 58 9.18 4.81 8.00
CA TYR A 58 9.06 6.25 7.78
C TYR A 58 8.64 6.52 6.33
N SER A 59 8.14 7.74 6.06
CA SER A 59 7.72 8.14 4.71
C SER A 59 8.90 8.20 3.74
N GLY A 60 8.72 7.68 2.52
CA GLY A 60 9.77 7.58 1.52
C GLY A 60 10.77 6.45 1.76
N PHE A 61 10.47 5.49 2.65
CA PHE A 61 11.28 4.27 2.74
C PHE A 61 11.20 3.47 1.43
N GLU A 62 12.37 3.18 0.84
CA GLU A 62 12.52 2.53 -0.47
C GLU A 62 12.19 1.02 -0.42
N ALA A 63 10.88 0.73 -0.29
CA ALA A 63 10.27 -0.58 -0.45
C ALA A 63 9.64 -0.77 -1.84
N ILE A 64 10.05 0.04 -2.82
CA ILE A 64 9.30 0.31 -4.06
C ILE A 64 10.07 -0.17 -5.29
N LEU A 65 9.38 -0.87 -6.18
CA LEU A 65 9.97 -1.53 -7.36
C LEU A 65 9.74 -0.79 -8.70
N TYR A 66 9.37 0.49 -8.68
CA TYR A 66 9.22 1.34 -9.87
C TYR A 66 10.22 2.47 -9.86
N ASP A 67 11.13 2.49 -10.84
CA ASP A 67 12.15 3.54 -10.98
C ASP A 67 11.52 4.94 -11.08
N SER A 68 10.35 5.05 -11.73
CA SER A 68 9.61 6.30 -11.87
C SER A 68 9.09 6.86 -10.54
N VAL A 69 9.01 6.04 -9.49
CA VAL A 69 8.63 6.44 -8.13
C VAL A 69 9.89 6.58 -7.29
N THR A 70 10.76 5.56 -7.28
CA THR A 70 11.99 5.53 -6.47
C THR A 70 12.97 6.65 -6.81
N PHE A 71 13.07 7.06 -8.08
CA PHE A 71 13.93 8.18 -8.48
C PHE A 71 13.22 9.53 -8.50
N SER A 72 11.97 9.60 -8.03
CA SER A 72 11.22 10.85 -7.87
C SER A 72 11.04 11.16 -6.39
N PRO A 73 11.80 12.13 -5.83
CA PRO A 73 11.66 12.53 -4.43
C PRO A 73 10.23 12.94 -4.06
N ASP A 74 9.52 13.60 -4.98
CA ASP A 74 8.14 14.03 -4.78
C ASP A 74 7.17 12.84 -4.70
N ARG A 75 7.40 11.78 -5.48
CA ARG A 75 6.57 10.57 -5.43
C ARG A 75 6.92 9.72 -4.21
N LEU A 76 8.19 9.58 -3.87
CA LEU A 76 8.63 8.92 -2.64
C LEU A 76 7.98 9.52 -1.38
N ALA A 77 7.88 10.85 -1.30
CA ALA A 77 7.25 11.53 -0.16
C ALA A 77 5.75 11.22 0.01
N LYS A 78 5.07 10.73 -1.03
CA LYS A 78 3.66 10.32 -1.01
C LYS A 78 3.45 8.89 -0.50
N ILE A 79 4.55 8.16 -0.25
CA ILE A 79 4.56 6.80 0.29
C ILE A 79 4.82 6.90 1.79
N LYS A 80 3.82 6.54 2.58
CA LYS A 80 3.69 6.93 3.96
C LYS A 80 3.34 5.72 4.83
N ASN A 81 3.55 5.88 6.13
CA ASN A 81 3.13 4.89 7.11
C ASN A 81 1.73 5.25 7.68
N MET A 82 1.14 4.32 8.44
CA MET A 82 -0.19 4.55 9.03
C MET A 82 -0.23 5.71 10.04
N MET A 83 0.89 6.07 10.66
CA MET A 83 0.94 7.25 11.52
C MET A 83 0.68 8.54 10.72
N MET A 84 1.18 8.61 9.49
CA MET A 84 0.90 9.74 8.60
C MET A 84 -0.54 9.72 8.10
N LEU A 85 -1.15 8.55 7.85
CA LEU A 85 -2.58 8.46 7.53
C LEU A 85 -3.42 9.13 8.64
N ALA A 86 -3.13 8.80 9.90
CA ALA A 86 -3.83 9.39 11.04
C ALA A 86 -3.62 10.91 11.14
N LYS A 87 -2.41 11.41 10.86
CA LYS A 87 -2.13 12.85 10.81
C LYS A 87 -2.88 13.55 9.68
N ASP A 88 -2.84 12.99 8.48
CA ASP A 88 -3.46 13.58 7.29
C ASP A 88 -5.00 13.57 7.43
N LEU A 89 -5.57 12.52 8.02
CA LEU A 89 -6.99 12.45 8.39
C LEU A 89 -7.38 13.51 9.42
N ALA A 90 -6.58 13.70 10.48
CA ALA A 90 -6.86 14.70 11.51
C ALA A 90 -6.72 16.15 11.01
N ALA A 91 -5.86 16.35 10.01
CA ALA A 91 -5.63 17.65 9.39
C ALA A 91 -6.58 17.96 8.22
N ASP A 92 -7.45 17.03 7.83
CA ASP A 92 -8.32 17.16 6.65
C ASP A 92 -7.54 17.33 5.32
N THR A 93 -6.42 16.61 5.20
CA THR A 93 -5.46 16.72 4.08
C THR A 93 -5.23 15.39 3.36
N LEU A 94 -6.13 14.41 3.54
CA LEU A 94 -6.05 13.16 2.81
C LEU A 94 -6.10 13.38 1.29
N PRO A 95 -5.33 12.62 0.51
CA PRO A 95 -5.39 12.71 -0.94
C PRO A 95 -6.69 12.11 -1.47
N GLN A 96 -7.07 12.52 -2.69
CA GLN A 96 -8.29 12.07 -3.35
C GLN A 96 -8.26 10.58 -3.70
N TRP A 97 -7.09 10.07 -4.08
CA TRP A 97 -6.86 8.66 -4.32
C TRP A 97 -5.88 8.10 -3.29
N MET A 98 -6.25 6.99 -2.65
CA MET A 98 -5.45 6.36 -1.62
C MET A 98 -5.31 4.87 -1.89
N PHE A 99 -4.09 4.39 -1.71
CA PHE A 99 -3.80 2.98 -1.67
C PHE A 99 -3.32 2.59 -0.28
N ILE A 100 -4.00 1.65 0.37
CA ILE A 100 -3.76 1.35 1.79
C ILE A 100 -3.53 -0.14 1.94
N THR A 101 -2.45 -0.50 2.62
CA THR A 101 -2.04 -1.90 2.76
C THR A 101 -1.78 -2.29 4.21
N PRO A 102 -2.41 -3.38 4.70
CA PRO A 102 -2.04 -3.99 5.98
C PRO A 102 -0.66 -4.65 5.88
N ASN A 103 -0.02 -4.93 7.02
CA ASN A 103 1.15 -5.81 7.01
C ASN A 103 0.74 -7.29 6.81
N MET A 104 1.72 -8.20 6.73
CA MET A 104 1.48 -9.63 6.44
C MET A 104 0.69 -10.37 7.51
N THR A 105 0.65 -9.85 8.75
CA THR A 105 -0.18 -10.41 9.81
C THR A 105 -1.62 -9.92 9.65
N SER A 106 -1.79 -8.61 9.54
CA SER A 106 -3.07 -7.91 9.40
C SER A 106 -3.77 -8.18 8.07
N GLY A 107 -3.02 -8.52 7.01
CA GLY A 107 -3.55 -8.93 5.70
C GLY A 107 -3.94 -10.42 5.64
N GLY A 108 -3.67 -11.19 6.70
CA GLY A 108 -4.04 -12.61 6.78
C GLY A 108 -3.06 -13.58 6.09
N HIS A 109 -1.93 -13.11 5.57
CA HIS A 109 -0.93 -13.96 4.92
C HIS A 109 -0.21 -14.88 5.91
N ASP A 110 0.32 -14.30 6.99
CA ASP A 110 1.01 -15.03 8.06
C ASP A 110 0.01 -15.54 9.12
N THR A 111 -1.29 -15.28 8.93
CA THR A 111 -2.36 -15.60 9.89
C THR A 111 -3.62 -16.16 9.22
N SER A 112 -4.80 -15.62 9.51
CA SER A 112 -6.09 -16.14 9.08
C SER A 112 -6.99 -15.03 8.54
N VAL A 113 -8.00 -15.41 7.75
CA VAL A 113 -9.06 -14.49 7.32
C VAL A 113 -9.80 -13.85 8.49
N THR A 114 -9.87 -14.51 9.66
CA THR A 114 -10.46 -13.94 10.86
C THR A 114 -9.62 -12.78 11.39
N THR A 115 -8.29 -12.95 11.45
CA THR A 115 -7.36 -11.88 11.83
C THR A 115 -7.49 -10.69 10.88
N ALA A 116 -7.48 -10.96 9.57
CA ALA A 116 -7.63 -9.92 8.55
C ALA A 116 -9.00 -9.20 8.63
N GLY A 117 -10.07 -9.96 8.85
CA GLY A 117 -11.43 -9.45 9.03
C GLY A 117 -11.57 -8.57 10.28
N THR A 118 -10.95 -8.94 11.39
CA THR A 118 -10.90 -8.11 12.60
C THR A 118 -10.11 -6.83 12.36
N TRP A 119 -8.95 -6.93 11.71
CA TRP A 119 -8.13 -5.76 11.41
C TRP A 119 -8.86 -4.76 10.52
N VAL A 120 -9.39 -5.20 9.37
CA VAL A 120 -10.04 -4.30 8.40
C VAL A 120 -11.29 -3.64 9.00
N ARG A 121 -12.03 -4.34 9.85
CA ARG A 121 -13.17 -3.78 10.57
C ARG A 121 -12.74 -2.65 11.50
N ASN A 122 -11.77 -2.91 12.38
CA ASN A 122 -11.28 -1.92 13.33
C ASN A 122 -10.66 -0.71 12.63
N PHE A 123 -9.92 -0.96 11.54
CA PHE A 123 -9.32 0.08 10.71
C PHE A 123 -10.39 0.96 10.06
N LEU A 124 -11.37 0.35 9.40
CA LEU A 124 -12.42 1.10 8.70
C LEU A 124 -13.38 1.80 9.64
N ASP A 125 -13.63 1.29 10.83
CA ASP A 125 -14.50 1.96 11.82
C ASP A 125 -14.02 3.40 12.09
N LEU A 126 -12.72 3.67 12.10
CA LEU A 126 -12.18 5.03 12.26
C LEU A 126 -12.50 5.93 11.06
N LEU A 127 -12.40 5.40 9.85
CA LEU A 127 -12.60 6.15 8.60
C LEU A 127 -14.08 6.37 8.31
N LEU A 128 -14.90 5.33 8.44
CA LEU A 128 -16.34 5.36 8.16
C LEU A 128 -17.10 6.29 9.12
N ASN A 129 -16.60 6.48 10.35
CA ASN A 129 -17.17 7.43 11.31
C ASN A 129 -16.69 8.88 11.11
N ASN A 130 -15.70 9.13 10.24
CA ASN A 130 -15.22 10.47 9.92
C ASN A 130 -16.05 11.05 8.76
N LYS A 131 -16.82 12.12 9.05
CA LYS A 131 -17.72 12.75 8.07
C LYS A 131 -17.00 13.42 6.91
N ASN A 132 -15.80 13.95 7.15
CA ASN A 132 -15.02 14.56 6.07
C ASN A 132 -14.48 13.48 5.15
N PHE A 133 -13.95 12.39 5.72
CA PHE A 133 -13.52 11.23 4.95
C PHE A 133 -14.66 10.66 4.12
N MET A 134 -15.84 10.43 4.70
CA MET A 134 -16.98 9.84 3.97
C MET A 134 -17.73 10.80 3.05
N ASN A 135 -17.30 12.06 2.95
CA ASN A 135 -17.91 13.02 2.04
C ASN A 135 -17.53 12.69 0.58
N ASN A 136 -18.42 11.97 -0.11
CA ASN A 136 -18.26 11.56 -1.51
C ASN A 136 -17.06 10.62 -1.75
N THR A 137 -16.79 9.74 -0.78
CA THR A 137 -15.70 8.75 -0.84
C THR A 137 -16.21 7.35 -1.16
N LEU A 138 -15.53 6.69 -2.10
CA LEU A 138 -15.69 5.26 -2.38
C LEU A 138 -14.61 4.48 -1.64
N VAL A 139 -15.02 3.49 -0.84
CA VAL A 139 -14.13 2.52 -0.21
C VAL A 139 -14.23 1.20 -0.96
N LEU A 140 -13.11 0.71 -1.49
CA LEU A 140 -12.98 -0.60 -2.12
C LEU A 140 -12.06 -1.49 -1.26
N ILE A 141 -12.53 -2.69 -0.94
CA ILE A 141 -11.76 -3.70 -0.22
C ILE A 141 -11.59 -4.90 -1.16
N ASN A 142 -10.36 -5.39 -1.31
CA ASN A 142 -10.06 -6.54 -2.16
C ASN A 142 -8.92 -7.38 -1.55
N PHE A 143 -8.71 -8.59 -2.08
CA PHE A 143 -7.60 -9.47 -1.78
C PHE A 143 -6.69 -9.61 -3.01
N ASP A 144 -5.38 -9.71 -2.79
CA ASP A 144 -4.38 -9.87 -3.85
C ASP A 144 -4.33 -11.31 -4.39
N LYS A 145 -4.61 -12.30 -3.53
CA LYS A 145 -4.53 -13.73 -3.86
C LYS A 145 -5.67 -14.54 -3.23
N ILE A 146 -6.01 -15.64 -3.88
CA ILE A 146 -6.91 -16.69 -3.39
C ILE A 146 -6.07 -17.95 -3.16
N THR A 147 -6.21 -18.59 -2.01
CA THR A 147 -5.73 -19.96 -1.80
C THR A 147 -6.78 -20.96 -2.27
N SER A 148 -6.57 -21.61 -3.41
CA SER A 148 -7.39 -22.77 -3.80
C SER A 148 -6.83 -24.04 -3.19
N THR A 149 -7.53 -24.63 -2.22
CA THR A 149 -7.49 -26.09 -2.05
C THR A 149 -8.72 -26.65 -2.73
N ALA A 150 -8.57 -27.07 -3.99
CA ALA A 150 -9.49 -28.04 -4.57
C ALA A 150 -9.18 -29.38 -3.91
N SER A 151 -10.04 -29.80 -2.97
CA SER A 151 -10.09 -31.18 -2.48
C SER A 151 -10.89 -32.05 -3.43
#